data_AF-A0A2V5NE12-F1
#
_entry.id   AF-A0A2V5NE12-F1
#
_cell.length_a   1.000
_cell.length_b   1.000
_cell.length_c   1.000
_cell.angle_alpha   90.00
_cell.angle_beta   90.00
_cell.angle_gamma   90.00
#
_symmetry.space_group_name_H-M   'P 1'
#
loop_
_entity.id
_entity.type
_entity.pdbx_description
1 polymer ?
#
loop_
_entity_poly.entity_id
_entity_poly.type
_entity_poly.pdbx_seq_one_letter_code
_entity_poly.pdbx_strand_id
1 'polypeptide(L)' 'MEKKVARVLKKIRHVRGLSVDEKYLFARSLAATPDERWQLHQNFLRSLGLSTRSMQKRFGLLSSE' A
#
# COMPACT_ATOMS: atom_id res chain seq x y z
N MET A 1 5.32 13.63 -3.02
CA MET A 1 5.37 12.35 -2.28
C MET A 1 6.77 12.04 -1.73
N GLU A 2 7.80 12.05 -2.56
CA GLU A 2 9.12 11.48 -2.23
C GLU A 2 9.81 12.05 -0.99
N LYS A 3 9.73 13.38 -0.77
CA LYS A 3 10.29 14.02 0.44
C LYS A 3 9.66 13.50 1.74
N LYS A 4 8.36 13.18 1.74
CA LYS A 4 7.66 12.60 2.90
C LYS A 4 8.09 11.14 3.11
N VAL A 5 8.16 10.37 2.03
CA VAL A 5 8.63 8.96 2.06
C VAL A 5 10.05 8.87 2.58
N ALA A 6 10.98 9.71 2.11
CA ALA A 6 12.36 9.73 2.58
C ALA A 6 12.47 10.03 4.09
N ARG A 7 11.64 10.95 4.62
CA ARG A 7 11.58 11.24 6.06
C ARG A 7 11.10 10.03 6.85
N VAL A 8 10.07 9.33 6.38
CA VAL A 8 9.55 8.12 7.04
C VAL A 8 10.56 6.98 6.93
N LEU A 9 11.18 6.77 5.77
CA LEU A 9 12.20 5.76 5.53
C LEU A 9 13.39 5.92 6.48
N LYS A 10 13.83 7.15 6.73
CA LYS A 10 14.88 7.45 7.72
C LYS A 10 14.48 7.02 9.13
N LYS A 11 13.20 7.14 9.50
CA LYS A 11 12.68 6.71 10.81
C LYS A 11 12.59 5.19 10.93
N ILE A 12 12.16 4.49 9.87
CA ILE A 12 11.98 3.03 9.89
C ILE A 12 13.21 2.23 9.45
N ARG A 13 14.31 2.91 9.12
CA ARG A 13 15.61 2.33 8.72
C ARG A 13 16.03 1.14 9.60
N HIS A 14 15.81 1.27 10.91
CA HIS A 14 16.26 0.31 11.92
C HIS A 14 15.27 -0.83 12.19
N VAL A 15 14.11 -0.85 11.54
CA VAL A 15 13.17 -1.97 11.62
C VAL A 15 13.87 -3.22 11.07
N ARG A 16 13.95 -4.26 11.90
CA ARG A 16 14.51 -5.57 11.53
C ARG A 16 13.42 -6.41 10.86
N GLY A 17 13.82 -7.37 10.03
CA GLY A 17 12.89 -8.30 9.37
C GLY A 17 12.21 -7.76 8.10
N LEU A 18 12.65 -6.61 7.58
CA LEU A 18 12.22 -6.08 6.28
C LEU A 18 13.44 -5.86 5.39
N SER A 19 13.36 -6.30 4.14
CA SER A 19 14.30 -5.96 3.07
C SER A 19 14.27 -4.44 2.75
N VAL A 20 15.23 -3.97 1.96
CA VAL A 20 15.30 -2.55 1.57
C VAL A 20 14.07 -2.12 0.79
N ASP A 21 13.61 -2.96 -0.13
CA ASP A 21 12.42 -2.70 -0.95
C ASP A 21 11.14 -2.72 -0.11
N GLU A 22 11.02 -3.68 0.81
CA GLU A 22 9.91 -3.73 1.76
C GLU A 22 9.87 -2.52 2.68
N LYS A 23 11.04 -2.04 3.14
CA LYS A 23 11.12 -0.78 3.91
C LYS A 23 10.66 0.40 3.07
N TYR A 24 11.05 0.48 1.80
CA TYR A 24 10.60 1.55 0.93
C TYR A 24 9.07 1.52 0.73
N LEU A 25 8.50 0.36 0.44
CA LEU A 25 7.05 0.18 0.31
C LEU A 25 6.32 0.53 1.61
N PHE A 26 6.86 0.11 2.75
CA PHE A 26 6.29 0.41 4.05
C PHE A 26 6.34 1.92 4.37
N ALA A 27 7.47 2.58 4.10
CA ALA A 27 7.58 4.03 4.23
C ALA A 27 6.62 4.79 3.31
N ARG A 28 6.42 4.31 2.07
CA ARG A 28 5.50 4.89 1.11
C ARG A 28 4.05 4.82 1.60
N SER A 29 3.64 3.67 2.14
CA SER A 29 2.31 3.44 2.71
C SER A 29 2.06 4.26 3.99
N LEU A 30 3.08 4.43 4.83
CA LEU A 30 3.01 5.24 6.05
C LEU A 30 3.00 6.75 5.78
N ALA A 31 3.66 7.19 4.72
CA ALA A 31 3.70 8.60 4.32
C ALA A 31 2.44 9.05 3.56
N ALA A 32 1.61 8.11 3.11
CA ALA A 32 0.36 8.36 2.39
C ALA A 32 -0.77 8.74 3.35
N THR A 33 -1.58 9.71 2.92
CA THR A 33 -2.89 9.96 3.54
C THR A 33 -3.82 8.74 3.37
N PRO A 34 -4.90 8.61 4.16
CA PRO A 34 -5.86 7.53 4.00
C PRO A 34 -6.36 7.38 2.55
N ASP A 35 -6.69 8.50 1.89
CA ASP A 35 -7.17 8.50 0.50
C ASP A 35 -6.09 8.07 -0.50
N GLU A 36 -4.87 8.61 -0.37
CA GLU A 36 -3.74 8.19 -1.22
C GLU A 36 -3.42 6.70 -1.04
N ARG A 37 -3.50 6.20 0.20
CA ARG A 37 -3.30 4.78 0.51
C ARG A 37 -4.40 3.92 -0.12
N TRP A 38 -5.65 4.37 -0.07
CA TRP A 38 -6.76 3.70 -0.73
C TRP A 38 -6.56 3.65 -2.25
N GLN A 39 -6.15 4.76 -2.88
CA GLN A 39 -5.84 4.80 -4.30
C GLN A 39 -4.70 3.86 -4.70
N LEU A 40 -3.62 3.80 -3.90
CA LEU A 40 -2.52 2.85 -4.12
C LEU A 40 -3.01 1.40 -4.04
N HIS A 41 -3.87 1.09 -3.08
CA HIS A 41 -4.49 -0.23 -2.96
C HIS A 41 -5.36 -0.57 -4.18
N GLN A 42 -6.21 0.37 -4.62
CA GLN A 42 -7.02 0.18 -5.83
C GLN A 42 -6.18 -0.01 -7.09
N ASN A 43 -5.06 0.71 -7.21
CA ASN A 43 -4.12 0.55 -8.33
C ASN A 43 -3.42 -0.81 -8.28
N PHE A 44 -3.06 -1.30 -7.10
CA PHE A 44 -2.52 -2.64 -6.91
C PHE A 44 -3.51 -3.72 -7.34
N LEU A 45 -4.78 -3.62 -6.90
CA LEU A 45 -5.83 -4.54 -7.32
C LEU A 45 -6.05 -4.50 -8.84
N ARG A 46 -6.03 -3.31 -9.46
CA ARG A 46 -6.09 -3.16 -10.93
C ARG A 46 -4.92 -3.85 -11.62
N SER A 47 -3.70 -3.70 -11.11
CA SER A 47 -2.51 -4.32 -11.69
C SER A 47 -2.54 -5.85 -11.65
N LEU A 48 -3.23 -6.42 -10.66
CA LEU A 48 -3.49 -7.86 -10.53
C LEU A 48 -4.70 -8.35 -11.33
N GLY A 49 -5.38 -7.47 -12.08
CA GLY A 49 -6.65 -7.79 -12.75
C GLY A 49 -7.84 -7.96 -11.80
N LEU A 50 -7.66 -7.73 -10.50
CA LEU A 50 -8.66 -7.88 -9.43
C LEU A 50 -9.60 -6.66 -9.33
N SER A 51 -9.62 -5.78 -10.33
CA SER A 51 -10.48 -4.59 -10.34
C SER A 51 -11.96 -4.89 -10.57
N THR A 52 -12.28 -6.12 -10.99
CA THR A 52 -13.67 -6.53 -11.24
C THR A 52 -14.37 -6.87 -9.94
N ARG A 53 -15.65 -6.50 -9.85
CA ARG A 53 -16.53 -6.77 -8.70
C ARG A 53 -16.54 -8.24 -8.29
N SER A 54 -16.47 -9.15 -9.25
CA SER A 54 -16.41 -10.60 -9.03
C SER A 54 -15.13 -11.05 -8.33
N MET A 55 -13.98 -10.47 -8.70
CA MET A 55 -12.70 -10.73 -8.04
C MET A 55 -12.66 -10.11 -6.65
N GLN A 56 -13.13 -8.87 -6.49
CA GLN A 56 -13.23 -8.23 -5.18
C GLN A 56 -14.11 -9.05 -4.20
N LYS A 57 -15.21 -9.66 -4.69
CA LYS A 57 -16.03 -10.57 -3.88
C LYS A 57 -15.31 -11.87 -3.52
N ARG A 58 -14.54 -12.47 -4.45
CA ARG A 58 -13.74 -13.68 -4.19
C ARG A 58 -12.63 -13.47 -3.15
N PHE A 59 -12.05 -12.28 -3.10
CA PHE A 59 -11.01 -11.93 -2.14
C PHE A 59 -11.54 -11.23 -0.87
N GLY A 60 -12.87 -11.15 -0.68
CA GLY A 60 -13.47 -10.55 0.51
C GLY A 60 -13.28 -9.03 0.63
N LEU A 61 -12.99 -8.34 -0.48
CA LEU A 61 -12.73 -6.90 -0.55
C LEU A 61 -14.00 -6.05 -0.72
N LEU A 62 -15.15 -6.71 -0.94
CA LEU A 62 -16.47 -6.11 -0.87
C LEU A 62 -17.21 -6.75 0.30
N SER A 63 -17.45 -5.97 1.35
CA SER A 63 -18.48 -6.31 2.33
C SER A 63 -19.82 -6.28 1.59
N SER A 64 -20.52 -7.42 1.55
CA SER A 64 -21.95 -7.40 1.29
C SER A 64 -22.60 -6.74 2.51
N GLU A 65 -22.93 -5.46 2.39
CA GLU A 65 -24.07 -4.89 3.12
C GLU A 65 -25.37 -5.38 2.50
#